data_AF-A0A956TAP5-F1
#
_entry.id   AF-A0A956TAP5-F1
#
_cell.length_a   1.000
_cell.length_b   1.000
_cell.length_c   1.000
_cell.angle_alpha   90.00
_cell.angle_beta   90.00
_cell.angle_gamma   90.00
#
_symmetry.space_group_name_H-M   'P 1'
#
loop_
_entity.id
_entity.type
_entity.pdbx_description
1 polymer ?
#
loop_
_entity_poly.entity_id
_entity_poly.type
_entity_poly.pdbx_seq_one_letter_code
_entity_poly.pdbx_strand_id
1 'polypeptide(L)'
;MLEEGIAGGWHLPLEQSPTARAMLRCGRHLQARLVLAALTRSLWQLTPPSPQAVARLFLLRELCRALLRKKLPFEPDELEAALWLSCDASSAKELGPWLLRQVEWVGATGRLHPALTRLRGLFEFVGDHPHAARVNNLLSRQEPAIEAAEPQTERPWRSLLAHARRVPRRLSKRWRKQAHRLLARVGEKAFTSRLLAWVWPRLQRLEHDEPRLLEGLVCLTGELSSPAAVDWLEGVAQWAYTRVQGHGPRAARLGHLAIEALARVGSTPAVQRLVALEAELPYPSARLQVAAALDGLGPNVRVEGIGDPEPDSPLGQRLERAHRQALEWALRSGRPVTGLHCCRLLRRLSQQLLFLGPNGLEAGLDGGLLWHPAESEATGWSLSQPFEQLERQVFTHLPEGDSPPLRQHQFAALARRRGWHYALAGRQHRAQRAELELGAARAIIEVRPANPGGPYTRDGMALKVILAAPRLEGRVLPRHLSETVRDWNLFCRVASDRLQPAMR
;
A
#
# COMPACT_ATOMS: atom_id res chain seq x y z
N MET A 1 -5.47 -17.33 38.81
CA MET A 1 -5.31 -18.51 37.93
C MET A 1 -3.87 -19.03 37.84
N LEU A 2 -2.87 -18.18 37.55
CA LEU A 2 -1.47 -18.62 37.41
C LEU A 2 -0.88 -19.22 38.70
N GLU A 3 -1.34 -18.77 39.87
CA GLU A 3 -0.93 -19.27 41.17
C GLU A 3 -1.69 -20.58 41.54
N GLU A 4 -2.95 -20.70 41.13
CA GLU A 4 -3.81 -21.86 41.43
C GLU A 4 -3.36 -23.13 40.71
N GLY A 5 -2.88 -23.02 39.47
CA GLY A 5 -2.39 -24.18 38.71
C GLY A 5 -1.09 -24.79 39.25
N ILE A 6 -0.39 -24.11 40.16
CA ILE A 6 0.85 -24.61 40.76
C ILE A 6 0.55 -25.45 42.01
N ALA A 7 -0.45 -25.07 42.80
CA ALA A 7 -0.73 -25.70 44.09
C ALA A 7 -1.47 -27.05 44.00
N GLY A 8 -2.19 -27.31 42.89
CA GLY A 8 -3.10 -28.46 42.77
C GLY A 8 -2.58 -29.66 41.97
N GLY A 9 -1.31 -29.66 41.56
CA GLY A 9 -0.79 -30.65 40.61
C GLY A 9 -1.24 -30.38 39.15
N TRP A 10 -0.70 -31.15 38.21
CA TRP A 10 -0.80 -30.89 36.75
C TRP A 10 -2.21 -31.01 36.16
N HIS A 11 -3.20 -31.40 36.97
CA HIS A 11 -4.53 -31.79 36.53
C HIS A 11 -5.65 -31.19 37.38
N LEU A 12 -5.47 -30.01 37.98
CA LEU A 12 -6.56 -29.37 38.70
C LEU A 12 -7.76 -29.16 37.73
N PRO A 13 -8.90 -29.83 37.95
CA PRO A 13 -10.08 -29.67 37.09
C PRO A 13 -10.52 -28.20 37.08
N LEU A 14 -11.05 -27.75 35.93
CA LEU A 14 -11.50 -26.35 35.76
C LEU A 14 -12.52 -25.95 36.83
N GLU A 15 -13.35 -26.89 37.28
CA GLU A 15 -14.36 -26.72 38.32
C GLU A 15 -13.76 -26.41 39.70
N GLN A 16 -12.53 -26.87 39.94
CA GLN A 16 -11.83 -26.67 41.20
C GLN A 16 -11.05 -25.34 41.23
N SER A 17 -10.82 -24.68 40.09
CA SER A 17 -10.20 -23.34 40.04
C SER A 17 -11.22 -22.24 40.39
N PRO A 18 -11.07 -21.54 41.53
CA PRO A 18 -11.91 -20.38 41.87
C PRO A 18 -11.84 -19.28 40.81
N THR A 19 -10.64 -19.01 40.26
CA THR A 19 -10.47 -18.02 39.20
C THR A 19 -11.26 -18.40 37.94
N ALA A 20 -11.16 -19.66 37.47
CA ALA A 20 -11.88 -20.10 36.29
C ALA A 20 -13.40 -20.02 36.49
N ARG A 21 -13.90 -20.40 37.68
CA ARG A 21 -15.32 -20.25 38.03
C ARG A 21 -15.78 -18.80 38.01
N ALA A 22 -14.96 -17.87 38.51
CA ALA A 22 -15.27 -16.43 38.44
C ALA A 22 -15.35 -15.96 36.98
N MET A 23 -14.37 -16.32 36.14
CA MET A 23 -14.36 -16.00 34.70
C MET A 23 -15.57 -16.57 33.95
N LEU A 24 -15.99 -17.79 34.28
CA LEU A 24 -17.17 -18.43 33.70
C LEU A 24 -18.50 -17.78 34.14
N ARG A 25 -18.51 -16.96 35.19
CA ARG A 25 -19.68 -16.19 35.65
C ARG A 25 -19.71 -14.76 35.14
N CYS A 26 -18.61 -14.25 34.59
CA CYS A 26 -18.56 -12.91 34.00
C CYS A 26 -19.55 -12.74 32.83
N GLY A 27 -19.85 -11.48 32.49
CA GLY A 27 -20.65 -11.14 31.32
C GLY A 27 -20.04 -11.67 30.01
N ARG A 28 -20.89 -11.96 29.01
CA ARG A 28 -20.46 -12.65 27.78
C ARG A 28 -19.42 -11.88 26.95
N HIS A 29 -19.48 -10.54 26.92
CA HIS A 29 -18.44 -9.73 26.26
C HIS A 29 -17.08 -9.88 26.94
N LEU A 30 -17.07 -9.88 28.28
CA LEU A 30 -15.83 -10.11 29.02
C LEU A 30 -15.31 -11.54 28.79
N GLN A 31 -16.21 -12.52 28.68
CA GLN A 31 -15.85 -13.89 28.32
C GLN A 31 -15.19 -14.00 26.94
N ALA A 32 -15.68 -13.28 25.92
CA ALA A 32 -15.05 -13.22 24.60
C ALA A 32 -13.61 -12.67 24.68
N ARG A 33 -13.43 -11.55 25.40
CA ARG A 33 -12.10 -10.95 25.64
C ARG A 33 -11.18 -11.87 26.44
N LEU A 34 -11.72 -12.62 27.39
CA LEU A 34 -10.96 -13.61 28.17
C LEU A 34 -10.45 -14.75 27.28
N VAL A 35 -11.22 -15.20 26.28
CA VAL A 35 -10.74 -16.17 25.29
C VAL A 35 -9.54 -15.61 24.53
N LEU A 36 -9.62 -14.36 24.04
CA LEU A 36 -8.51 -13.72 23.33
C LEU A 36 -7.26 -13.56 24.20
N ALA A 37 -7.44 -13.11 25.45
CA ALA A 37 -6.34 -12.98 26.40
C ALA A 37 -5.68 -14.33 26.69
N ALA A 38 -6.49 -15.39 26.85
CA ALA A 38 -5.99 -16.75 27.11
C ALA A 38 -5.26 -17.34 25.90
N LEU A 39 -5.78 -17.18 24.68
CA LEU A 39 -5.12 -17.60 23.44
C LEU A 39 -3.80 -16.85 23.23
N THR A 40 -3.81 -15.52 23.39
CA THR A 40 -2.61 -14.70 23.29
C THR A 40 -1.57 -15.18 24.30
N ARG A 41 -1.95 -15.32 25.57
CA ARG A 41 -1.04 -15.77 26.63
C ARG A 41 -0.46 -17.16 26.38
N SER A 42 -1.22 -18.05 25.73
CA SER A 42 -0.77 -19.39 25.37
C SER A 42 0.42 -19.36 24.40
N LEU A 43 0.48 -18.40 23.48
CA LEU A 43 1.62 -18.22 22.57
C LEU A 43 2.90 -17.79 23.30
N TRP A 44 2.78 -16.97 24.34
CA TRP A 44 3.92 -16.46 25.11
C TRP A 44 4.51 -17.47 26.09
N GLN A 45 3.84 -18.58 26.37
CA GLN A 45 4.33 -19.61 27.32
C GLN A 45 5.17 -20.71 26.64
N LEU A 46 5.55 -20.52 25.38
CA LEU A 46 6.30 -21.52 24.59
C LEU A 46 7.81 -21.57 24.90
N THR A 47 8.33 -20.84 25.90
CA THR A 47 9.78 -20.83 26.17
C THR A 47 10.17 -20.45 27.61
N PRO A 48 11.05 -21.21 28.28
CA PRO A 48 11.15 -22.68 28.29
C PRO A 48 10.04 -23.30 29.16
N PRO A 49 9.55 -24.51 28.81
CA PRO A 49 8.44 -25.13 29.52
C PRO A 49 8.89 -25.62 30.90
N SER A 50 8.54 -24.89 31.95
CA SER A 50 8.47 -25.51 33.27
C SER A 50 7.22 -26.39 33.35
N PRO A 51 7.23 -27.45 34.18
CA PRO A 51 6.03 -28.15 34.63
C PRO A 51 4.80 -27.26 34.87
N GLN A 52 5.05 -26.13 35.53
CA GLN A 52 4.03 -25.15 35.88
C GLN A 52 3.51 -24.40 34.65
N ALA A 53 4.37 -24.05 33.69
CA ALA A 53 3.96 -23.43 32.44
C ALA A 53 3.06 -24.37 31.61
N VAL A 54 3.39 -25.65 31.58
CA VAL A 54 2.58 -26.66 30.89
C VAL A 54 1.20 -26.82 31.55
N ALA A 55 1.15 -26.95 32.88
CA ALA A 55 -0.11 -27.03 33.63
C ALA A 55 -1.00 -25.78 33.41
N ARG A 56 -0.39 -24.60 33.37
CA ARG A 56 -1.09 -23.33 33.08
C ARG A 56 -1.66 -23.29 31.66
N LEU A 57 -0.90 -23.80 30.68
CA LEU A 57 -1.37 -23.89 29.29
C LEU A 57 -2.60 -24.81 29.19
N PHE A 58 -2.59 -25.96 29.86
CA PHE A 58 -3.75 -26.86 29.90
C PHE A 58 -4.98 -26.19 30.53
N LEU A 59 -4.80 -25.50 31.67
CA LEU A 59 -5.91 -24.80 32.32
C LEU A 59 -6.48 -23.66 31.45
N LEU A 60 -5.61 -22.91 30.76
CA LEU A 60 -6.02 -21.88 29.80
C LEU A 60 -6.81 -22.48 28.63
N ARG A 61 -6.39 -23.63 28.11
CA ARG A 61 -7.08 -24.33 27.02
C ARG A 61 -8.45 -24.87 27.44
N GLU A 62 -8.55 -25.49 28.61
CA GLU A 62 -9.85 -25.93 29.14
C GLU A 62 -10.78 -24.76 29.43
N LEU A 63 -10.25 -23.64 29.94
CA LEU A 63 -11.03 -22.41 30.10
C LEU A 63 -11.54 -21.90 28.74
N CYS A 64 -10.69 -21.79 27.73
CA CYS A 64 -11.09 -21.40 26.37
C CYS A 64 -12.19 -22.32 25.83
N ARG A 65 -12.03 -23.65 25.99
CA ARG A 65 -13.01 -24.64 25.56
C ARG A 65 -14.35 -24.47 26.27
N ALA A 66 -14.33 -24.26 27.59
CA ALA A 66 -15.54 -24.03 28.38
C ALA A 66 -16.25 -22.73 28.02
N LEU A 67 -15.51 -21.67 27.72
CA LEU A 67 -16.05 -20.38 27.28
C LEU A 67 -16.63 -20.50 25.86
N LEU A 68 -15.89 -21.09 24.91
CA LEU A 68 -16.31 -21.23 23.52
C LEU A 68 -17.46 -22.24 23.30
N ARG A 69 -17.84 -23.02 24.32
CA ARG A 69 -19.11 -23.79 24.34
C ARG A 69 -20.33 -22.87 24.38
N LYS A 70 -20.19 -21.66 24.90
CA LYS A 70 -21.24 -20.65 24.97
C LYS A 70 -21.26 -19.84 23.67
N LYS A 71 -22.40 -19.20 23.40
CA LYS A 71 -22.54 -18.20 22.35
C LYS A 71 -21.93 -16.87 22.84
N LEU A 72 -20.68 -16.58 22.46
CA LEU A 72 -19.91 -15.40 22.90
C LEU A 72 -19.92 -14.26 21.85
N PRO A 73 -20.35 -13.03 22.21
CA PRO A 73 -20.57 -11.93 21.26
C PRO A 73 -19.23 -11.34 20.82
N PHE A 74 -18.50 -12.09 19.99
CA PHE A 74 -17.26 -11.63 19.37
C PHE A 74 -17.57 -10.57 18.33
N GLU A 75 -16.80 -9.49 18.35
CA GLU A 75 -16.67 -8.64 17.17
C GLU A 75 -15.94 -9.41 16.05
N PRO A 76 -16.20 -9.10 14.76
CA PRO A 76 -15.55 -9.80 13.65
C PRO A 76 -14.01 -9.82 13.75
N ASP A 77 -13.41 -8.69 14.15
CA ASP A 77 -11.96 -8.54 14.26
C ASP A 77 -11.41 -9.35 15.45
N GLU A 78 -12.18 -9.45 16.55
CA GLU A 78 -11.85 -10.30 17.69
C GLU A 78 -11.89 -11.79 17.31
N LEU A 79 -12.89 -12.20 16.54
CA LEU A 79 -13.00 -13.58 16.09
C LEU A 79 -11.91 -13.96 15.08
N GLU A 80 -11.52 -13.03 14.21
CA GLU A 80 -10.39 -13.20 13.30
C GLU A 80 -9.09 -13.43 14.08
N ALA A 81 -8.82 -12.58 15.07
CA ALA A 81 -7.66 -12.72 15.94
C ALA A 81 -7.68 -14.08 16.66
N ALA A 82 -8.82 -14.50 17.22
CA ALA A 82 -8.95 -15.79 17.88
C ALA A 82 -8.64 -16.97 16.94
N LEU A 83 -9.09 -16.91 15.68
CA LEU A 83 -8.76 -17.92 14.67
C LEU A 83 -7.25 -17.95 14.40
N TRP A 84 -6.61 -16.81 14.15
CA TRP A 84 -5.15 -16.73 13.91
C TRP A 84 -4.34 -17.25 15.10
N LEU A 85 -4.73 -16.88 16.33
CA LEU A 85 -4.05 -17.33 17.55
C LEU A 85 -4.21 -18.83 17.80
N SER A 86 -5.20 -19.48 17.18
CA SER A 86 -5.45 -20.93 17.27
C SER A 86 -4.84 -21.74 16.13
N CYS A 87 -4.08 -21.11 15.22
CA CYS A 87 -3.51 -21.73 14.02
C CYS A 87 -2.23 -22.55 14.27
N ASP A 88 -1.99 -23.05 15.48
CA ASP A 88 -1.02 -24.13 15.73
C ASP A 88 -1.74 -25.49 15.70
N ALA A 89 -1.03 -26.57 15.35
CA ALA A 89 -1.65 -27.88 15.16
C ALA A 89 -2.40 -28.41 16.41
N SER A 90 -1.91 -28.08 17.61
CA SER A 90 -2.50 -28.55 18.86
C SER A 90 -3.77 -27.75 19.20
N SER A 91 -3.71 -26.42 19.15
CA SER A 91 -4.88 -25.57 19.43
C SER A 91 -5.95 -25.69 18.34
N ALA A 92 -5.56 -25.85 17.07
CA ALA A 92 -6.51 -26.03 15.96
C ALA A 92 -7.36 -27.30 16.17
N LYS A 93 -6.72 -28.41 16.59
CA LYS A 93 -7.42 -29.67 16.88
C LYS A 93 -8.41 -29.53 18.04
N GLU A 94 -8.01 -28.86 19.12
CA GLU A 94 -8.83 -28.78 20.35
C GLU A 94 -9.88 -27.66 20.35
N LEU A 95 -9.52 -26.48 19.85
CA LEU A 95 -10.32 -25.25 19.94
C LEU A 95 -10.99 -24.90 18.60
N GLY A 96 -10.43 -25.32 17.47
CA GLY A 96 -10.95 -25.04 16.14
C GLY A 96 -12.45 -25.37 15.97
N PRO A 97 -12.97 -26.53 16.42
CA PRO A 97 -14.39 -26.87 16.32
C PRO A 97 -15.33 -25.91 17.05
N TRP A 98 -14.82 -25.28 18.11
CA TRP A 98 -15.57 -24.33 18.93
C TRP A 98 -15.49 -22.93 18.36
N LEU A 99 -14.31 -22.52 17.86
CA LEU A 99 -14.15 -21.26 17.14
C LEU A 99 -14.99 -21.23 15.86
N LEU A 100 -15.02 -22.31 15.08
CA LEU A 100 -15.89 -22.42 13.89
C LEU A 100 -17.38 -22.30 14.23
N ARG A 101 -17.80 -22.77 15.40
CA ARG A 101 -19.17 -22.53 15.90
C ARG A 101 -19.44 -21.05 16.16
N GLN A 102 -18.46 -20.33 16.71
CA GLN A 102 -18.61 -18.88 16.90
C GLN A 102 -18.68 -18.17 15.54
N VAL A 103 -17.89 -18.58 14.55
CA VAL A 103 -17.96 -18.05 13.17
C VAL A 103 -19.35 -18.20 12.56
N GLU A 104 -19.93 -19.39 12.67
CA GLU A 104 -21.31 -19.63 12.19
C GLU A 104 -22.33 -18.77 12.91
N TRP A 105 -22.15 -18.55 14.22
CA TRP A 105 -23.11 -17.80 15.00
C TRP A 105 -23.03 -16.29 14.76
N VAL A 106 -21.83 -15.72 14.67
CA VAL A 106 -21.63 -14.30 14.39
C VAL A 106 -22.04 -13.97 12.95
N GLY A 107 -21.95 -14.92 12.02
CA GLY A 107 -22.36 -14.73 10.63
C GLY A 107 -21.46 -13.76 9.84
N ALA A 108 -20.38 -13.25 10.44
CA ALA A 108 -19.42 -12.33 9.83
C ALA A 108 -18.38 -13.05 8.96
N THR A 109 -18.84 -13.99 8.14
CA THR A 109 -17.97 -14.91 7.43
C THR A 109 -17.01 -14.14 6.51
N GLY A 110 -17.48 -13.21 5.67
CA GLY A 110 -16.67 -12.58 4.60
C GLY A 110 -15.32 -11.93 5.01
N ARG A 111 -15.18 -11.42 6.24
CA ARG A 111 -13.90 -10.87 6.74
C ARG A 111 -12.93 -11.95 7.24
N LEU A 112 -13.48 -13.08 7.68
CA LEU A 112 -12.73 -14.18 8.30
C LEU A 112 -12.08 -15.12 7.28
N HIS A 113 -12.22 -14.83 5.98
CA HIS A 113 -11.73 -15.70 4.90
C HIS A 113 -10.26 -16.09 5.07
N PRO A 114 -9.29 -15.17 5.28
CA PRO A 114 -7.87 -15.54 5.34
C PRO A 114 -7.57 -16.48 6.51
N ALA A 115 -8.15 -16.19 7.67
CA ALA A 115 -8.00 -17.02 8.87
C ALA A 115 -8.61 -18.42 8.68
N LEU A 116 -9.78 -18.51 8.03
CA LEU A 116 -10.42 -19.79 7.71
C LEU A 116 -9.64 -20.58 6.65
N THR A 117 -9.07 -19.94 5.63
CA THR A 117 -8.19 -20.60 4.64
C THR A 117 -6.96 -21.19 5.31
N ARG A 118 -6.33 -20.45 6.24
CA ARG A 118 -5.19 -20.97 7.01
C ARG A 118 -5.60 -22.16 7.89
N LEU A 119 -6.73 -22.05 8.58
CA LEU A 119 -7.25 -23.14 9.41
C LEU A 119 -7.58 -24.39 8.58
N ARG A 120 -8.08 -24.22 7.34
CA ARG A 120 -8.27 -25.33 6.39
C ARG A 120 -6.97 -26.05 6.10
N GLY A 121 -5.92 -25.31 5.72
CA GLY A 121 -4.61 -25.91 5.41
C GLY A 121 -4.01 -26.67 6.59
N LEU A 122 -4.26 -26.21 7.83
CA LEU A 122 -3.86 -26.93 9.04
C LEU A 122 -4.66 -28.22 9.25
N PHE A 123 -5.98 -28.20 9.02
CA PHE A 123 -6.79 -29.42 9.11
C PHE A 123 -6.46 -30.45 8.05
N GLU A 124 -6.10 -30.01 6.84
CA GLU A 124 -5.58 -30.88 5.78
C GLU A 124 -4.23 -31.48 6.17
N PHE A 125 -3.32 -30.67 6.74
CA PHE A 125 -2.01 -31.13 7.20
C PHE A 125 -2.10 -32.14 8.35
N VAL A 126 -3.03 -31.96 9.29
CA VAL A 126 -3.24 -32.87 10.43
C VAL A 126 -3.91 -34.20 10.02
N GLY A 127 -4.42 -34.30 8.77
CA GLY A 127 -5.06 -35.49 8.21
C GLY A 127 -6.54 -35.60 8.59
N ASP A 128 -7.39 -35.92 7.60
CA ASP A 128 -8.85 -36.17 7.64
C ASP A 128 -9.60 -35.65 8.87
N HIS A 129 -9.41 -34.36 9.17
CA HIS A 129 -10.03 -33.78 10.33
C HIS A 129 -11.52 -33.55 10.00
N PRO A 130 -12.48 -34.01 10.84
CA PRO A 130 -13.91 -33.93 10.56
C PRO A 130 -14.42 -32.49 10.39
N HIS A 131 -13.59 -31.51 10.74
CA HIS A 131 -13.90 -30.08 10.62
C HIS A 131 -13.42 -29.43 9.31
N ALA A 132 -12.62 -30.11 8.48
CA ALA A 132 -12.24 -29.58 7.17
C ALA A 132 -13.46 -29.30 6.28
N ALA A 133 -14.42 -30.23 6.24
CA ALA A 133 -15.69 -30.05 5.53
C ALA A 133 -16.50 -28.84 6.04
N ARG A 134 -16.45 -28.57 7.34
CA ARG A 134 -17.12 -27.43 7.97
C ARG A 134 -16.47 -26.10 7.57
N VAL A 135 -15.14 -26.04 7.55
CA VAL A 135 -14.41 -24.86 7.06
C VAL A 135 -14.75 -24.62 5.58
N ASN A 136 -14.80 -25.68 4.77
CA ASN A 136 -15.18 -25.57 3.36
C ASN A 136 -16.61 -25.03 3.18
N ASN A 137 -17.57 -25.48 4.00
CA ASN A 137 -18.94 -24.94 3.98
C ASN A 137 -18.97 -23.44 4.38
N LEU A 138 -18.18 -23.05 5.38
CA LEU A 138 -18.08 -21.65 5.79
C LEU A 138 -17.39 -20.78 4.73
N LEU A 139 -16.39 -21.31 4.04
CA LEU A 139 -15.70 -20.63 2.95
C LEU A 139 -16.60 -20.52 1.71
N SER A 140 -17.39 -21.55 1.38
CA SER A 140 -18.32 -21.49 0.25
C SER A 140 -19.49 -20.52 0.51
N ARG A 141 -19.97 -20.41 1.75
CA ARG A 141 -20.94 -19.36 2.14
C ARG A 141 -20.40 -17.94 1.99
N GLN A 142 -19.09 -17.76 1.91
CA GLN A 142 -18.45 -16.44 1.74
C GLN A 142 -18.25 -16.04 0.31
N GLU A 143 -18.34 -16.98 -0.63
CA GLU A 143 -18.35 -16.65 -2.03
C GLU A 143 -19.60 -15.81 -2.26
N PRO A 144 -19.44 -14.48 -2.40
CA PRO A 144 -20.58 -13.59 -2.37
C PRO A 144 -21.46 -13.88 -3.58
N ALA A 145 -22.71 -13.46 -3.43
CA ALA A 145 -23.87 -13.84 -4.19
C ALA A 145 -23.79 -13.81 -5.72
N ILE A 146 -22.70 -13.45 -6.40
CA ILE A 146 -22.58 -13.67 -7.86
C ILE A 146 -22.89 -15.13 -8.23
N GLU A 147 -22.52 -16.10 -7.39
CA GLU A 147 -22.90 -17.50 -7.57
C GLU A 147 -24.28 -17.87 -7.01
N ALA A 148 -24.78 -17.16 -5.99
CA ALA A 148 -26.15 -17.33 -5.47
C ALA A 148 -27.24 -16.71 -6.37
N ALA A 149 -26.89 -16.35 -7.62
CA ALA A 149 -27.86 -15.98 -8.62
C ALA A 149 -28.77 -17.18 -8.93
N GLU A 150 -30.04 -16.94 -9.28
CA GLU A 150 -30.89 -18.03 -9.77
C GLU A 150 -30.14 -18.85 -10.84
N PRO A 151 -30.24 -20.19 -10.86
CA PRO A 151 -29.41 -21.06 -11.71
C PRO A 151 -29.39 -20.65 -13.19
N GLN A 152 -30.47 -20.02 -13.67
CA GLN A 152 -30.60 -19.52 -15.03
C GLN A 152 -29.69 -18.30 -15.32
N THR A 153 -29.47 -17.45 -14.32
CA THR A 153 -28.60 -16.26 -14.43
C THR A 153 -27.13 -16.59 -14.18
N GLU A 154 -26.83 -17.70 -13.49
CA GLU A 154 -25.46 -18.06 -13.13
C GLU A 154 -24.58 -18.44 -14.34
N ARG A 155 -25.15 -19.15 -15.33
CA ARG A 155 -24.41 -19.59 -16.53
C ARG A 155 -23.84 -18.42 -17.36
N PRO A 156 -24.60 -17.35 -17.67
CA PRO A 156 -24.06 -16.14 -18.29
C PRO A 156 -22.90 -15.51 -17.52
N TRP A 157 -23.03 -15.38 -16.19
CA TRP A 157 -22.01 -14.79 -15.33
C TRP A 157 -20.72 -15.62 -15.32
N ARG A 158 -20.81 -16.94 -15.09
CA ARG A 158 -19.65 -17.83 -15.14
C ARG A 158 -18.91 -17.74 -16.48
N SER A 159 -19.65 -17.68 -17.58
CA SER A 159 -19.08 -17.52 -18.93
C SER A 159 -18.37 -16.17 -19.11
N LEU A 160 -18.95 -15.08 -18.60
CA LEU A 160 -18.36 -13.75 -18.65
C LEU A 160 -17.09 -13.65 -17.81
N LEU A 161 -17.09 -14.17 -16.58
CA LEU A 161 -15.92 -14.20 -15.69
C LEU A 161 -14.80 -15.08 -16.27
N ALA A 162 -15.14 -16.24 -16.84
CA ALA A 162 -14.17 -17.09 -17.54
C ALA A 162 -13.56 -16.37 -18.76
N HIS A 163 -14.35 -15.58 -19.50
CA HIS A 163 -13.86 -14.77 -20.62
C HIS A 163 -12.95 -13.63 -20.14
N ALA A 164 -13.30 -12.97 -19.03
CA ALA A 164 -12.48 -11.92 -18.41
C ALA A 164 -11.10 -12.45 -17.98
N ARG A 165 -11.03 -13.63 -17.34
CA ARG A 165 -9.75 -14.27 -16.95
C ARG A 165 -8.80 -14.52 -18.14
N ARG A 166 -9.35 -14.62 -19.36
CA ARG A 166 -8.60 -14.85 -20.60
C ARG A 166 -8.27 -13.54 -21.34
N VAL A 167 -8.27 -12.40 -20.66
CA VAL A 167 -7.94 -11.10 -21.27
C VAL A 167 -6.55 -11.13 -21.92
N PRO A 168 -6.44 -10.84 -23.24
CA PRO A 168 -5.16 -10.79 -23.92
C PRO A 168 -4.40 -9.51 -23.53
N ARG A 169 -3.08 -9.49 -23.72
CA ARG A 169 -2.27 -8.27 -23.50
C ARG A 169 -2.70 -7.10 -24.41
N ARG A 170 -3.16 -7.40 -25.62
CA ARG A 170 -3.76 -6.45 -26.57
C ARG A 170 -5.17 -6.93 -26.91
N LEU A 171 -6.17 -6.08 -26.68
CA LEU A 171 -7.57 -6.43 -26.91
C LEU A 171 -7.85 -6.64 -28.40
N SER A 172 -8.07 -7.88 -28.81
CA SER A 172 -8.41 -8.21 -30.19
C SER A 172 -9.89 -7.92 -30.48
N LYS A 173 -10.20 -7.60 -31.76
CA LYS A 173 -11.59 -7.46 -32.23
C LYS A 173 -12.44 -8.69 -31.90
N ARG A 174 -11.86 -9.89 -32.00
CA ARG A 174 -12.52 -11.16 -31.66
C ARG A 174 -12.87 -11.24 -30.17
N TRP A 175 -11.95 -10.85 -29.28
CA TRP A 175 -12.20 -10.85 -27.84
C TRP A 175 -13.32 -9.87 -27.47
N ARG A 176 -13.32 -8.65 -28.05
CA ARG A 176 -14.38 -7.65 -27.83
C ARG A 176 -15.73 -8.11 -28.34
N LYS A 177 -15.79 -8.69 -29.54
CA LYS A 177 -17.03 -9.27 -30.10
C LYS A 177 -17.63 -10.33 -29.17
N GLN A 178 -16.78 -11.17 -28.57
CA GLN A 178 -17.23 -12.17 -27.59
C GLN A 178 -17.65 -11.52 -26.26
N ALA A 179 -16.93 -10.50 -25.80
CA ALA A 179 -17.28 -9.73 -24.62
C ALA A 179 -18.67 -9.10 -24.74
N HIS A 180 -18.98 -8.39 -25.83
CA HIS A 180 -20.31 -7.82 -26.05
C HIS A 180 -21.41 -8.88 -26.07
N ARG A 181 -21.17 -10.03 -26.70
CA ARG A 181 -22.15 -11.14 -26.71
C ARG A 181 -22.43 -11.67 -25.30
N LEU A 182 -21.41 -11.76 -24.44
CA LEU A 182 -21.58 -12.22 -23.07
C LEU A 182 -22.20 -11.14 -22.17
N LEU A 183 -21.82 -9.87 -22.34
CA LEU A 183 -22.42 -8.73 -21.65
C LEU A 183 -23.91 -8.59 -21.99
N ALA A 184 -24.29 -8.76 -23.26
CA ALA A 184 -25.69 -8.74 -23.69
C ALA A 184 -26.53 -9.84 -23.02
N ARG A 185 -25.94 -11.01 -22.72
CA ARG A 185 -26.62 -12.10 -22.01
C ARG A 185 -26.78 -11.84 -20.51
N VAL A 186 -25.83 -11.12 -19.90
CA VAL A 186 -25.91 -10.72 -18.48
C VAL A 186 -26.83 -9.51 -18.30
N GLY A 187 -26.84 -8.59 -19.28
CA GLY A 187 -27.51 -7.29 -19.21
C GLY A 187 -26.62 -6.23 -18.58
N GLU A 188 -26.49 -5.07 -19.22
CA GLU A 188 -25.63 -3.97 -18.77
C GLU A 188 -26.01 -3.48 -17.35
N LYS A 189 -27.30 -3.34 -17.06
CA LYS A 189 -27.79 -2.92 -15.73
C LYS A 189 -27.43 -3.92 -14.64
N ALA A 190 -27.54 -5.23 -14.92
CA ALA A 190 -27.18 -6.26 -13.95
C ALA A 190 -25.66 -6.36 -13.78
N PHE A 191 -24.90 -6.17 -14.87
CA PHE A 191 -23.44 -6.11 -14.80
C PHE A 191 -22.98 -4.95 -13.91
N THR A 192 -23.46 -3.75 -14.18
CA THR A 192 -23.06 -2.53 -13.46
C THR A 192 -23.48 -2.56 -12.00
N SER A 193 -24.74 -2.90 -11.68
CA SER A 193 -25.22 -2.88 -10.31
C SER A 193 -24.58 -3.97 -9.43
N ARG A 194 -24.36 -5.17 -9.97
CA ARG A 194 -23.88 -6.32 -9.19
C ARG A 194 -22.37 -6.45 -9.21
N LEU A 195 -21.74 -6.38 -10.38
CA LEU A 195 -20.30 -6.60 -10.48
C LEU A 195 -19.54 -5.44 -9.85
N LEU A 196 -19.89 -4.18 -10.16
CA LEU A 196 -19.12 -3.04 -9.65
C LEU A 196 -19.18 -2.97 -8.12
N ALA A 197 -20.37 -3.22 -7.54
CA ALA A 197 -20.55 -3.33 -6.09
C ALA A 197 -19.78 -4.52 -5.48
N TRP A 198 -19.58 -5.60 -6.23
CA TRP A 198 -18.81 -6.76 -5.79
C TRP A 198 -17.29 -6.55 -5.87
N VAL A 199 -16.80 -5.95 -6.97
CA VAL A 199 -15.37 -5.76 -7.24
C VAL A 199 -14.79 -4.69 -6.33
N TRP A 200 -15.48 -3.57 -6.12
CA TRP A 200 -14.89 -2.43 -5.43
C TRP A 200 -14.35 -2.75 -4.02
N PRO A 201 -15.11 -3.41 -3.12
CA PRO A 201 -14.60 -3.79 -1.80
C PRO A 201 -13.49 -4.86 -1.84
N ARG A 202 -13.30 -5.50 -3.00
CA ARG A 202 -12.36 -6.60 -3.23
C ARG A 202 -11.19 -6.20 -4.12
N LEU A 203 -11.10 -4.94 -4.54
CA LEU A 203 -10.17 -4.51 -5.58
C LEU A 203 -8.72 -4.89 -5.24
N GLN A 204 -8.28 -4.62 -4.00
CA GLN A 204 -6.94 -4.99 -3.53
C GLN A 204 -6.71 -6.50 -3.49
N ARG A 205 -7.72 -7.26 -3.05
CA ARG A 205 -7.62 -8.72 -2.99
C ARG A 205 -7.60 -9.33 -4.39
N LEU A 206 -8.44 -8.86 -5.30
CA LEU A 206 -8.50 -9.32 -6.68
C LEU A 206 -7.23 -8.98 -7.45
N GLU A 207 -6.60 -7.84 -7.17
CA GLU A 207 -5.31 -7.50 -7.78
C GLU A 207 -4.21 -8.48 -7.36
N HIS A 208 -4.22 -8.92 -6.10
CA HIS A 208 -3.27 -9.91 -5.60
C HIS A 208 -3.59 -11.34 -6.07
N ASP A 209 -4.83 -11.79 -5.84
CA ASP A 209 -5.25 -13.19 -6.01
C ASP A 209 -5.58 -13.52 -7.48
N GLU A 210 -6.24 -12.61 -8.18
CA GLU A 210 -6.75 -12.83 -9.54
C GLU A 210 -6.50 -11.63 -10.49
N PRO A 211 -5.25 -11.18 -10.69
CA PRO A 211 -4.94 -9.97 -11.45
C PRO A 211 -5.51 -10.01 -12.88
N ARG A 212 -5.50 -11.17 -13.52
CA ARG A 212 -6.05 -11.37 -14.87
C ARG A 212 -7.57 -11.22 -14.92
N LEU A 213 -8.28 -11.68 -13.90
CA LEU A 213 -9.72 -11.45 -13.81
C LEU A 213 -9.98 -9.95 -13.72
N LEU A 214 -9.29 -9.26 -12.80
CA LEU A 214 -9.47 -7.82 -12.59
C LEU A 214 -9.15 -7.00 -13.85
N GLU A 215 -8.05 -7.28 -14.54
CA GLU A 215 -7.72 -6.69 -15.84
C GLU A 215 -8.85 -6.91 -16.87
N GLY A 216 -9.38 -8.14 -16.92
CA GLY A 216 -10.48 -8.48 -17.83
C GLY A 216 -11.78 -7.76 -17.49
N LEU A 217 -12.10 -7.61 -16.20
CA LEU A 217 -13.27 -6.87 -15.74
C LEU A 217 -13.14 -5.39 -16.08
N VAL A 218 -11.96 -4.77 -15.90
CA VAL A 218 -11.70 -3.40 -16.35
C VAL A 218 -11.92 -3.26 -17.86
N CYS A 219 -11.43 -4.22 -18.64
CA CYS A 219 -11.62 -4.22 -20.08
C CYS A 219 -13.09 -4.34 -20.50
N LEU A 220 -13.86 -5.20 -19.80
CA LEU A 220 -15.30 -5.39 -20.00
C LEU A 220 -16.11 -4.14 -19.61
N THR A 221 -15.78 -3.49 -18.51
CA THR A 221 -16.46 -2.26 -18.07
C THR A 221 -16.28 -1.13 -19.08
N GLY A 222 -15.14 -1.07 -19.79
CA GLY A 222 -14.91 -0.14 -20.90
C GLY A 222 -15.77 -0.38 -22.14
N GLU A 223 -16.54 -1.46 -22.20
CA GLU A 223 -17.51 -1.74 -23.27
C GLU A 223 -18.93 -1.24 -22.91
N LEU A 224 -19.10 -0.58 -21.76
CA LEU A 224 -20.39 -0.11 -21.23
C LEU A 224 -20.45 1.42 -21.28
N SER A 225 -21.62 1.96 -21.63
CA SER A 225 -21.84 3.42 -21.72
C SER A 225 -22.48 4.01 -20.46
N SER A 226 -22.72 3.19 -19.43
CA SER A 226 -23.31 3.66 -18.17
C SER A 226 -22.40 4.64 -17.39
N PRO A 227 -22.98 5.65 -16.70
CA PRO A 227 -22.22 6.52 -15.80
C PRO A 227 -21.49 5.77 -14.68
N ALA A 228 -22.12 4.73 -14.11
CA ALA A 228 -21.51 3.91 -13.05
C ALA A 228 -20.23 3.20 -13.52
N ALA A 229 -20.17 2.78 -14.80
CA ALA A 229 -18.97 2.21 -15.38
C ALA A 229 -17.83 3.25 -15.48
N VAL A 230 -18.16 4.48 -15.89
CA VAL A 230 -17.21 5.60 -15.98
C VAL A 230 -16.64 5.94 -14.60
N ASP A 231 -17.50 6.12 -13.60
CA ASP A 231 -17.08 6.44 -12.23
C ASP A 231 -16.21 5.32 -11.63
N TRP A 232 -16.57 4.06 -11.88
CA TRP A 232 -15.78 2.93 -11.43
C TRP A 232 -14.41 2.85 -12.11
N LEU A 233 -14.34 3.06 -13.42
CA LEU A 233 -13.07 3.06 -14.17
C LEU A 233 -12.13 4.18 -13.69
N GLU A 234 -12.67 5.37 -13.44
CA GLU A 234 -11.91 6.47 -12.82
C GLU A 234 -11.35 6.06 -11.46
N GLY A 235 -12.20 5.50 -10.58
CA GLY A 235 -11.80 5.03 -9.26
C GLY A 235 -10.70 3.96 -9.32
N VAL A 236 -10.79 3.03 -10.27
CA VAL A 236 -9.73 2.02 -10.50
C VAL A 236 -8.43 2.67 -10.98
N ALA A 237 -8.49 3.65 -11.88
CA ALA A 237 -7.30 4.36 -12.34
C ALA A 237 -6.60 5.09 -11.18
N GLN A 238 -7.35 5.83 -10.34
CA GLN A 238 -6.82 6.51 -9.16
C GLN A 238 -6.22 5.54 -8.14
N TRP A 239 -6.93 4.44 -7.84
CA TRP A 239 -6.45 3.41 -6.93
C TRP A 239 -5.15 2.77 -7.44
N ALA A 240 -5.09 2.42 -8.72
CA ALA A 240 -3.94 1.79 -9.36
C ALA A 240 -2.70 2.71 -9.38
N TYR A 241 -2.91 4.02 -9.50
CA TYR A 241 -1.87 5.06 -9.41
C TYR A 241 -1.79 5.71 -8.04
N THR A 242 -2.26 5.04 -6.98
CA THR A 242 -1.93 5.46 -5.61
C THR A 242 -0.46 5.13 -5.33
N ARG A 243 0.26 6.04 -4.67
CA ARG A 243 1.68 5.87 -4.36
C ARG A 243 1.88 4.87 -3.23
N VAL A 244 2.69 3.85 -3.51
CA VAL A 244 3.22 2.91 -2.52
C VAL A 244 4.67 3.32 -2.23
N GLN A 245 4.96 3.61 -0.97
CA GLN A 245 6.29 4.07 -0.54
C GLN A 245 7.35 3.05 -0.96
N GLY A 246 8.41 3.51 -1.62
CA GLY A 246 9.51 2.68 -2.13
C GLY A 246 9.22 1.85 -3.39
N HIS A 247 7.96 1.77 -3.86
CA HIS A 247 7.58 0.86 -4.97
C HIS A 247 6.98 1.58 -6.18
N GLY A 248 6.53 2.83 -6.01
CA GLY A 248 5.90 3.61 -7.08
C GLY A 248 4.39 3.37 -7.16
N PRO A 249 3.77 3.34 -8.37
CA PRO A 249 2.33 3.13 -8.50
C PRO A 249 1.94 1.72 -8.08
N ARG A 250 0.82 1.58 -7.37
CA ARG A 250 0.32 0.30 -6.86
C ARG A 250 0.19 -0.77 -7.95
N ALA A 251 -0.47 -0.42 -9.07
CA ALA A 251 -0.76 -1.35 -10.16
C ALA A 251 -0.79 -0.64 -11.52
N ALA A 252 0.36 -0.09 -11.96
CA ALA A 252 0.45 0.76 -13.17
C ALA A 252 -0.23 0.17 -14.41
N ARG A 253 -0.11 -1.14 -14.63
CA ARG A 253 -0.74 -1.82 -15.77
C ARG A 253 -2.26 -1.79 -15.71
N LEU A 254 -2.84 -2.01 -14.53
CA LEU A 254 -4.28 -1.92 -14.32
C LEU A 254 -4.78 -0.48 -14.52
N GLY A 255 -4.02 0.50 -14.01
CA GLY A 255 -4.33 1.92 -14.20
C GLY A 255 -4.31 2.32 -15.68
N HIS A 256 -3.33 1.83 -16.45
CA HIS A 256 -3.30 2.01 -17.91
C HIS A 256 -4.54 1.43 -18.58
N LEU A 257 -4.91 0.18 -18.25
CA LEU A 257 -6.11 -0.46 -18.82
C LEU A 257 -7.39 0.30 -18.47
N ALA A 258 -7.48 0.90 -17.28
CA ALA A 258 -8.62 1.73 -16.88
C ALA A 258 -8.70 3.04 -17.69
N ILE A 259 -7.56 3.68 -17.96
CA ILE A 259 -7.48 4.86 -18.85
C ILE A 259 -7.89 4.49 -20.29
N GLU A 260 -7.38 3.39 -20.84
CA GLU A 260 -7.79 2.90 -22.17
C GLU A 260 -9.27 2.50 -22.22
N ALA A 261 -9.81 1.98 -21.12
CA ALA A 261 -11.23 1.66 -20.99
C ALA A 261 -12.08 2.92 -20.99
N LEU A 262 -11.72 3.96 -20.22
CA LEU A 262 -12.39 5.26 -20.25
C LEU A 262 -12.38 5.88 -21.67
N ALA A 263 -11.23 5.83 -22.33
CA ALA A 263 -11.10 6.31 -23.71
C ALA A 263 -12.01 5.55 -24.68
N ARG A 264 -12.16 4.23 -24.51
CA ARG A 264 -13.10 3.43 -25.32
C ARG A 264 -14.56 3.76 -25.07
N VAL A 265 -14.95 4.09 -23.84
CA VAL A 265 -16.33 4.52 -23.55
C VAL A 265 -16.68 5.74 -24.38
N GLY A 266 -15.75 6.70 -24.50
CA GLY A 266 -15.86 7.83 -25.43
C GLY A 266 -17.03 8.80 -25.18
N SER A 267 -17.79 8.59 -24.10
CA SER A 267 -18.89 9.47 -23.71
C SER A 267 -18.36 10.77 -23.08
N THR A 268 -19.13 11.86 -23.13
CA THR A 268 -18.75 13.14 -22.51
C THR A 268 -18.30 12.98 -21.06
N PRO A 269 -19.00 12.23 -20.18
CA PRO A 269 -18.52 11.98 -18.81
C PRO A 269 -17.15 11.29 -18.76
N ALA A 270 -16.91 10.31 -19.64
CA ALA A 270 -15.62 9.61 -19.68
C ALA A 270 -14.47 10.54 -20.07
N VAL A 271 -14.70 11.45 -21.03
CA VAL A 271 -13.72 12.47 -21.42
C VAL A 271 -13.44 13.44 -20.29
N GLN A 272 -14.48 13.92 -19.60
CA GLN A 272 -14.31 14.81 -18.44
C GLN A 272 -13.51 14.12 -17.32
N ARG A 273 -13.75 12.82 -17.06
CA ARG A 273 -12.95 12.06 -16.09
C ARG A 273 -11.50 11.88 -16.54
N LEU A 274 -11.24 11.66 -17.83
CA LEU A 274 -9.88 11.62 -18.35
C LEU A 274 -9.15 12.95 -18.13
N VAL A 275 -9.78 14.09 -18.44
CA VAL A 275 -9.18 15.42 -18.19
C VAL A 275 -8.89 15.63 -16.70
N ALA A 276 -9.81 15.22 -15.81
CA ALA A 276 -9.57 15.29 -14.37
C ALA A 276 -8.37 14.42 -13.94
N LEU A 277 -8.28 13.18 -14.45
CA LEU A 277 -7.17 12.27 -14.17
C LEU A 277 -5.82 12.82 -14.64
N GLU A 278 -5.76 13.50 -15.78
CA GLU A 278 -4.51 14.09 -16.30
C GLU A 278 -3.88 15.05 -15.28
N ALA A 279 -4.69 15.85 -14.59
CA ALA A 279 -4.23 16.78 -13.59
C ALA A 279 -3.94 16.11 -12.24
N GLU A 280 -4.77 15.17 -11.80
CA GLU A 280 -4.71 14.58 -10.46
C GLU A 280 -3.65 13.49 -10.31
N LEU A 281 -3.34 12.75 -11.36
CA LEU A 281 -2.42 11.62 -11.26
C LEU A 281 -0.99 12.11 -10.98
N PRO A 282 -0.28 11.57 -9.97
CA PRO A 282 1.04 12.07 -9.59
C PRO A 282 2.18 11.58 -10.50
N TYR A 283 1.90 10.64 -11.42
CA TYR A 283 2.90 9.99 -12.25
C TYR A 283 2.94 10.58 -13.66
N PRO A 284 4.09 11.12 -14.13
CA PRO A 284 4.22 11.66 -15.49
C PRO A 284 3.88 10.63 -16.57
N SER A 285 4.27 9.37 -16.39
CA SER A 285 3.93 8.29 -17.32
C SER A 285 2.42 8.05 -17.42
N ALA A 286 1.68 8.18 -16.31
CA ALA A 286 0.23 8.04 -16.32
C ALA A 286 -0.43 9.21 -17.07
N ARG A 287 0.03 10.44 -16.84
CA ARG A 287 -0.45 11.63 -17.57
C ARG A 287 -0.23 11.51 -19.07
N LEU A 288 0.93 11.01 -19.50
CA LEU A 288 1.20 10.73 -20.92
C LEU A 288 0.21 9.72 -21.51
N GLN A 289 -0.19 8.70 -20.73
CA GLN A 289 -1.22 7.75 -21.19
C GLN A 289 -2.60 8.40 -21.29
N VAL A 290 -2.95 9.28 -20.36
CA VAL A 290 -4.21 10.04 -20.43
C VAL A 290 -4.21 10.98 -21.63
N ALA A 291 -3.12 11.71 -21.88
CA ALA A 291 -2.98 12.57 -23.04
C ALA A 291 -3.12 11.77 -24.35
N ALA A 292 -2.43 10.63 -24.47
CA ALA A 292 -2.53 9.75 -25.63
C ALA A 292 -3.95 9.19 -25.82
N ALA A 293 -4.63 8.82 -24.73
CA ALA A 293 -6.03 8.41 -24.74
C ALA A 293 -6.96 9.54 -25.24
N LEU A 294 -6.75 10.77 -24.74
CA LEU A 294 -7.50 11.94 -25.18
C LEU A 294 -7.23 12.27 -26.65
N ASP A 295 -6.00 12.10 -27.14
CA ASP A 295 -5.63 12.35 -28.54
C ASP A 295 -6.28 11.33 -29.48
N GLY A 296 -6.38 10.07 -29.03
CA GLY A 296 -7.01 8.99 -29.79
C GLY A 296 -8.52 9.13 -29.99
N LEU A 297 -9.20 9.97 -29.20
CA LEU A 297 -10.65 10.22 -29.32
C LEU A 297 -11.02 11.08 -30.54
N GLY A 298 -10.03 11.68 -31.22
CA GLY A 298 -10.24 12.55 -32.37
C GLY A 298 -10.83 13.93 -32.02
N PRO A 299 -10.82 14.87 -32.99
CA PRO A 299 -11.23 16.26 -32.75
C PRO A 299 -12.73 16.41 -32.42
N ASN A 300 -13.59 15.56 -33.00
CA ASN A 300 -15.04 15.71 -32.89
C ASN A 300 -15.58 15.42 -31.48
N VAL A 301 -14.90 14.57 -30.70
CA VAL A 301 -15.28 14.27 -29.32
C VAL A 301 -14.81 15.38 -28.35
N ARG A 302 -13.79 16.16 -28.73
CA ARG A 302 -13.15 17.16 -27.87
C ARG A 302 -13.91 18.49 -27.74
N VAL A 303 -14.73 18.86 -28.72
CA VAL A 303 -15.10 20.28 -28.90
C VAL A 303 -16.58 20.58 -28.69
N GLU A 304 -17.50 19.70 -29.07
CA GLU A 304 -18.91 20.09 -29.22
C GLU A 304 -19.86 19.69 -28.08
N GLY A 305 -19.40 18.92 -27.08
CA GLY A 305 -20.31 18.33 -26.08
C GLY A 305 -19.89 18.44 -24.63
N ILE A 306 -18.71 18.98 -24.31
CA ILE A 306 -18.31 19.20 -22.92
C ILE A 306 -19.02 20.47 -22.44
N GLY A 307 -20.32 20.34 -22.11
CA GLY A 307 -20.98 21.32 -21.26
C GLY A 307 -20.11 21.51 -20.03
N ASP A 308 -19.87 22.76 -19.65
CA ASP A 308 -19.08 23.05 -18.46
C ASP A 308 -19.75 22.31 -17.30
N PRO A 309 -19.04 21.39 -16.61
CA PRO A 309 -19.62 20.70 -15.48
C PRO A 309 -20.08 21.75 -14.48
N GLU A 310 -21.25 21.53 -13.90
CA GLU A 310 -21.84 22.44 -12.93
C GLU A 310 -20.76 22.77 -11.87
N PRO A 311 -20.43 24.06 -11.62
CA PRO A 311 -19.28 24.43 -10.82
C PRO A 311 -19.26 23.76 -9.44
N ASP A 312 -20.45 23.61 -8.84
CA ASP A 312 -20.63 23.02 -7.52
C ASP A 312 -20.70 21.49 -7.53
N SER A 313 -20.74 20.87 -8.70
CA SER A 313 -20.66 19.41 -8.80
C SER A 313 -19.28 18.91 -8.35
N PRO A 314 -19.17 17.68 -7.82
CA PRO A 314 -17.89 17.09 -7.46
C PRO A 314 -16.86 17.11 -8.60
N LEU A 315 -17.32 16.99 -9.85
CA LEU A 315 -16.47 17.06 -11.04
C LEU A 315 -16.05 18.49 -11.37
N GLY A 316 -16.95 19.47 -11.26
CA GLY A 316 -16.66 20.89 -11.41
C GLY A 316 -15.59 21.36 -10.43
N GLN A 317 -15.76 21.06 -9.14
CA GLN A 317 -14.79 21.39 -8.09
C GLN A 317 -13.43 20.68 -8.28
N ARG A 318 -13.42 19.46 -8.83
CA ARG A 318 -12.19 18.72 -9.12
C ARG A 318 -11.45 19.31 -10.31
N LEU A 319 -12.16 19.62 -11.39
CA LEU A 319 -11.59 20.28 -12.56
C LEU A 319 -11.08 21.69 -12.23
N GLU A 320 -11.79 22.44 -11.40
CA GLU A 320 -11.31 23.75 -10.93
C GLU A 320 -10.00 23.60 -10.14
N ARG A 321 -9.94 22.67 -9.17
CA ARG A 321 -8.70 22.37 -8.43
C ARG A 321 -7.56 21.94 -9.35
N ALA A 322 -7.85 21.04 -10.29
CA ALA A 322 -6.91 20.57 -11.31
C ALA A 322 -6.34 21.72 -12.14
N HIS A 323 -7.19 22.60 -12.67
CA HIS A 323 -6.77 23.76 -13.45
C HIS A 323 -5.99 24.76 -12.60
N ARG A 324 -6.40 24.98 -11.34
CA ARG A 324 -5.67 25.85 -10.40
C ARG A 324 -4.26 25.31 -10.13
N GLN A 325 -4.12 24.01 -9.89
CA GLN A 325 -2.83 23.36 -9.71
C GLN A 325 -1.95 23.43 -10.98
N ALA A 326 -2.54 23.25 -12.16
CA ALA A 326 -1.84 23.38 -13.43
C ALA A 326 -1.32 24.82 -13.64
N LEU A 327 -2.15 25.82 -13.31
CA LEU A 327 -1.77 27.23 -13.37
C LEU A 327 -0.66 27.56 -12.37
N GLU A 328 -0.78 27.15 -11.11
CA GLU A 328 0.26 27.32 -10.09
C GLU A 328 1.59 26.70 -10.52
N TRP A 329 1.55 25.49 -11.08
CA TRP A 329 2.75 24.82 -11.58
C TRP A 329 3.39 25.56 -12.76
N ALA A 330 2.60 26.04 -13.71
CA ALA A 330 3.09 26.83 -14.85
C ALA A 330 3.74 28.13 -14.39
N LEU A 331 3.10 28.85 -13.46
CA LEU A 331 3.64 30.07 -12.86
C LEU A 331 4.97 29.81 -12.14
N ARG A 332 5.08 28.71 -11.39
CA ARG A 332 6.33 28.33 -10.69
C ARG A 332 7.43 27.85 -11.63
N SER A 333 7.09 27.20 -12.74
CA SER A 333 8.05 26.57 -13.65
C SER A 333 8.45 27.42 -14.85
N GLY A 334 7.76 28.56 -15.08
CA GLY A 334 7.96 29.40 -16.27
C GLY A 334 7.55 28.73 -17.57
N ARG A 335 6.79 27.62 -17.52
CA ARG A 335 6.34 26.87 -18.70
C ARG A 335 4.93 27.31 -19.11
N PRO A 336 4.63 27.41 -20.41
CA PRO A 336 3.30 27.77 -20.87
C PRO A 336 2.28 26.69 -20.46
N VAL A 337 1.08 27.13 -20.02
CA VAL A 337 -0.04 26.22 -19.79
C VAL A 337 -0.59 25.77 -21.14
N THR A 338 -0.33 24.53 -21.55
CA THR A 338 -0.90 23.95 -22.77
C THR A 338 -2.19 23.20 -22.44
N GLY A 339 -3.35 23.70 -22.88
CA GLY A 339 -4.63 22.99 -22.74
C GLY A 339 -5.86 23.89 -22.89
N LEU A 340 -6.81 23.49 -23.74
CA LEU A 340 -8.01 24.28 -24.10
C LEU A 340 -8.87 24.67 -22.88
N HIS A 341 -8.89 23.85 -21.83
CA HIS A 341 -9.67 24.11 -20.61
C HIS A 341 -8.99 25.10 -19.64
N CYS A 342 -7.66 25.17 -19.62
CA CYS A 342 -6.96 26.20 -18.84
C CYS A 342 -7.17 27.60 -19.45
N CYS A 343 -7.23 27.71 -20.77
CA CYS A 343 -7.62 28.95 -21.45
C CYS A 343 -9.06 29.37 -21.09
N ARG A 344 -9.99 28.41 -20.92
CA ARG A 344 -11.36 28.69 -20.46
C ARG A 344 -11.40 29.14 -19.00
N LEU A 345 -10.63 28.51 -18.09
CA LEU A 345 -10.52 28.96 -16.70
C LEU A 345 -9.93 30.39 -16.64
N LEU A 346 -8.85 30.66 -17.37
CA LEU A 346 -8.26 32.01 -17.45
C LEU A 346 -9.27 33.02 -18.01
N ARG A 347 -10.06 32.64 -19.01
CA ARG A 347 -11.15 33.48 -19.55
C ARG A 347 -12.24 33.73 -18.51
N ARG A 348 -12.67 32.70 -17.77
CA ARG A 348 -13.69 32.79 -16.72
C ARG A 348 -13.21 33.61 -15.51
N LEU A 349 -11.98 33.40 -15.06
CA LEU A 349 -11.32 34.21 -14.03
C LEU A 349 -11.14 35.66 -14.48
N SER A 350 -10.75 35.89 -15.75
CA SER A 350 -10.69 37.24 -16.31
C SER A 350 -12.06 37.91 -16.38
N GLN A 351 -13.13 37.15 -16.68
CA GLN A 351 -14.50 37.66 -16.70
C GLN A 351 -15.06 37.93 -15.30
N GLN A 352 -14.70 37.12 -14.30
CA GLN A 352 -15.03 37.36 -12.89
C GLN A 352 -14.26 38.57 -12.33
N LEU A 353 -13.00 38.76 -12.74
CA LEU A 353 -12.21 39.95 -12.42
C LEU A 353 -12.71 41.21 -13.15
N LEU A 354 -13.24 41.08 -14.37
CA LEU A 354 -13.87 42.18 -15.11
C LEU A 354 -15.29 42.52 -14.61
N PHE A 355 -15.93 41.64 -13.83
CA PHE A 355 -17.20 41.92 -13.16
C PHE A 355 -17.06 42.67 -11.83
N LEU A 356 -15.81 42.85 -11.34
CA LEU A 356 -15.50 43.88 -10.37
C LEU A 356 -15.37 45.19 -11.16
N GLY A 357 -16.52 45.86 -11.37
CA GLY A 357 -16.55 47.19 -11.97
C GLY A 357 -15.65 48.18 -11.21
N PRO A 358 -15.35 49.35 -11.80
CA PRO A 358 -14.40 50.34 -11.24
C PRO A 358 -14.73 50.84 -9.82
N ASN A 359 -15.90 50.49 -9.27
CA ASN A 359 -16.35 50.90 -7.94
C ASN A 359 -16.17 49.82 -6.86
N GLY A 360 -15.58 48.66 -7.18
CA GLY A 360 -15.34 47.57 -6.22
C GLY A 360 -13.99 47.62 -5.49
N LEU A 361 -13.15 48.63 -5.75
CA LEU A 361 -11.75 48.70 -5.33
C LEU A 361 -11.44 49.80 -4.29
N GLU A 362 -12.43 50.54 -3.79
CA GLU A 362 -12.21 51.64 -2.82
C GLU A 362 -12.60 51.34 -1.37
N ALA A 363 -13.03 50.13 -1.03
CA ALA A 363 -13.36 49.78 0.36
C ALA A 363 -12.52 48.61 0.88
N GLY A 364 -11.32 48.94 1.35
CA GLY A 364 -10.63 48.14 2.38
C GLY A 364 -9.52 47.22 1.89
N LEU A 365 -8.39 47.78 1.45
CA LEU A 365 -7.08 47.14 1.56
C LEU A 365 -6.02 48.18 1.94
N ASP A 366 -5.91 48.45 3.24
CA ASP A 366 -4.64 48.89 3.83
C ASP A 366 -3.71 47.67 3.87
N GLY A 367 -2.61 47.73 3.11
CA GLY A 367 -1.46 46.86 3.31
C GLY A 367 -0.97 46.09 2.08
N GLY A 368 0.03 46.66 1.40
CA GLY A 368 1.22 45.89 1.02
C GLY A 368 1.28 45.24 -0.37
N LEU A 369 1.93 45.95 -1.28
CA LEU A 369 2.89 45.45 -2.30
C LEU A 369 2.37 44.48 -3.39
N LEU A 370 1.83 45.08 -4.46
CA LEU A 370 1.99 44.54 -5.82
C LEU A 370 3.34 45.03 -6.38
N TRP A 371 4.23 44.10 -6.67
CA TRP A 371 5.53 44.33 -7.30
C TRP A 371 5.36 44.38 -8.83
N HIS A 372 5.89 45.40 -9.50
CA HIS A 372 6.01 45.46 -10.97
C HIS A 372 7.50 45.56 -11.36
N PRO A 373 7.98 44.84 -12.39
CA PRO A 373 9.40 44.79 -12.74
C PRO A 373 9.74 45.85 -13.79
N ALA A 374 10.46 46.89 -13.38
CA ALA A 374 11.35 47.69 -14.22
C ALA A 374 12.08 48.68 -13.31
N GLU A 375 13.35 48.95 -13.61
CA GLU A 375 14.19 49.99 -12.98
C GLU A 375 14.93 49.61 -11.68
N SER A 376 16.12 49.04 -11.85
CA SER A 376 17.34 49.60 -11.24
C SER A 376 18.56 48.87 -11.78
N GLU A 377 19.25 49.53 -12.70
CA GLU A 377 20.68 49.33 -12.91
C GLU A 377 21.44 49.78 -11.66
N ALA A 378 22.47 49.00 -11.33
CA ALA A 378 23.71 49.38 -10.65
C ALA A 378 24.08 48.49 -9.46
N THR A 379 25.13 47.70 -9.74
CA THR A 379 26.25 47.35 -8.85
C THR A 379 26.01 46.34 -7.72
N GLY A 380 26.51 45.12 -7.94
CA GLY A 380 27.55 44.61 -7.05
C GLY A 380 27.24 43.33 -6.28
N TRP A 381 27.67 42.21 -6.86
CA TRP A 381 28.03 40.94 -6.23
C TRP A 381 26.90 39.97 -5.83
N SER A 382 27.02 38.79 -6.42
CA SER A 382 26.15 37.62 -6.35
C SER A 382 26.63 36.65 -5.27
N LEU A 383 25.72 36.14 -4.44
CA LEU A 383 25.81 34.79 -3.91
C LEU A 383 24.42 34.27 -3.58
N SER A 384 23.90 33.42 -4.46
CA SER A 384 22.68 32.65 -4.31
C SER A 384 22.79 31.70 -3.11
N GLN A 385 21.92 31.88 -2.11
CA GLN A 385 21.47 30.73 -1.32
C GLN A 385 20.72 29.77 -2.26
N PRO A 386 20.87 28.46 -2.06
CA PRO A 386 19.72 27.78 -1.45
C PRO A 386 20.17 26.65 -0.51
N PHE A 387 19.46 26.43 0.60
CA PHE A 387 18.84 25.15 0.96
C PHE A 387 17.97 25.35 2.19
N GLU A 388 16.75 24.84 2.12
CA GLU A 388 15.78 24.79 3.21
C GLU A 388 16.35 24.02 4.41
N GLN A 389 16.21 24.63 5.59
CA GLN A 389 16.30 23.93 6.87
C GLN A 389 15.13 22.95 6.99
N LEU A 390 15.37 21.69 6.66
CA LEU A 390 14.46 20.59 7.00
C LEU A 390 15.19 19.56 7.87
N GLU A 391 14.64 19.42 9.09
CA GLU A 391 14.74 18.28 10.00
C GLU A 391 16.06 18.08 10.76
N ARG A 392 16.15 18.74 11.92
CA ARG A 392 16.79 18.15 13.09
C ARG A 392 15.92 16.99 13.58
N GLN A 393 16.23 15.78 13.18
CA GLN A 393 15.88 14.59 13.96
C GLN A 393 17.17 13.95 14.47
N VAL A 394 17.30 13.96 15.79
CA VAL A 394 18.25 13.12 16.52
C VAL A 394 17.80 11.69 16.26
N PHE A 395 18.63 10.89 15.61
CA PHE A 395 18.33 9.48 15.37
C PHE A 395 19.42 8.56 15.89
N THR A 396 18.97 7.74 16.83
CA THR A 396 19.58 6.56 17.45
C THR A 396 19.87 5.46 16.44
N HIS A 397 20.93 4.69 16.74
CA HIS A 397 21.27 3.35 16.27
C HIS A 397 20.23 2.64 15.38
N LEU A 398 20.60 2.32 14.14
CA LEU A 398 19.98 1.21 13.41
C LEU A 398 20.48 -0.11 14.04
N PRO A 399 19.60 -1.10 14.27
CA PRO A 399 20.01 -2.42 14.72
C PRO A 399 20.92 -3.09 13.68
N GLU A 400 21.94 -3.84 14.15
CA GLU A 400 22.79 -4.67 13.30
C GLU A 400 21.92 -5.66 12.51
N GLY A 401 21.86 -5.52 11.18
CA GLY A 401 21.22 -6.53 10.32
C GLY A 401 20.52 -6.03 9.05
N ASP A 402 20.05 -4.78 9.00
CA ASP A 402 19.11 -4.33 7.95
C ASP A 402 19.70 -3.47 6.83
N SER A 403 21.03 -3.49 6.63
CA SER A 403 21.65 -2.80 5.49
C SER A 403 21.91 -3.76 4.32
N PRO A 404 21.43 -3.46 3.09
CA PRO A 404 21.70 -4.32 1.94
C PRO A 404 23.20 -4.38 1.66
N PRO A 405 23.78 -5.58 1.41
CA PRO A 405 25.22 -5.73 1.23
C PRO A 405 25.68 -5.08 -0.07
N LEU A 406 26.56 -4.08 0.03
CA LEU A 406 27.22 -3.45 -1.10
C LEU A 406 28.35 -4.35 -1.64
N ARG A 407 28.40 -4.58 -2.96
CA ARG A 407 29.50 -5.36 -3.56
C ARG A 407 30.77 -4.50 -3.68
N GLN A 408 31.96 -5.08 -3.45
CA GLN A 408 33.25 -4.36 -3.42
C GLN A 408 33.53 -3.48 -4.66
N HIS A 409 33.09 -3.90 -5.85
CA HIS A 409 33.28 -3.12 -7.08
C HIS A 409 32.39 -1.87 -7.14
N GLN A 410 31.22 -1.89 -6.49
CA GLN A 410 30.32 -0.74 -6.42
C GLN A 410 30.91 0.34 -5.51
N PHE A 411 31.50 -0.08 -4.38
CA PHE A 411 32.27 0.82 -3.51
C PHE A 411 33.46 1.44 -4.24
N ALA A 412 34.24 0.62 -4.95
CA ALA A 412 35.39 1.09 -5.71
C ALA A 412 35.04 2.17 -6.74
N ALA A 413 33.91 2.00 -7.45
CA ALA A 413 33.44 2.96 -8.43
C ALA A 413 33.02 4.29 -7.77
N LEU A 414 32.36 4.24 -6.61
CA LEU A 414 31.96 5.42 -5.86
C LEU A 414 33.17 6.18 -5.31
N ALA A 415 34.14 5.46 -4.75
CA ALA A 415 35.39 6.01 -4.26
C ALA A 415 36.14 6.79 -5.36
N ARG A 416 36.33 6.19 -6.54
CA ARG A 416 36.96 6.88 -7.69
C ARG A 416 36.22 8.16 -8.09
N ARG A 417 34.88 8.13 -8.15
CA ARG A 417 34.08 9.30 -8.53
C ARG A 417 34.21 10.46 -7.52
N ARG A 418 34.58 10.16 -6.27
CA ARG A 418 34.76 11.14 -5.20
C ARG A 418 36.23 11.52 -4.97
N GLY A 419 37.16 11.01 -5.79
CA GLY A 419 38.59 11.22 -5.59
C GLY A 419 39.15 10.47 -4.38
N TRP A 420 38.43 9.47 -3.85
CA TRP A 420 38.88 8.66 -2.73
C TRP A 420 39.82 7.56 -3.22
N HIS A 421 40.91 7.34 -2.48
CA HIS A 421 41.82 6.24 -2.75
C HIS A 421 41.25 4.93 -2.19
N TYR A 422 40.76 4.07 -3.08
CA TYR A 422 40.28 2.72 -2.75
C TYR A 422 40.87 1.69 -3.70
N ALA A 423 41.52 0.66 -3.14
CA ALA A 423 42.04 -0.48 -3.87
C ALA A 423 41.12 -1.70 -3.70
N LEU A 424 40.74 -2.35 -4.80
CA LEU A 424 40.01 -3.62 -4.77
C LEU A 424 40.90 -4.70 -4.16
N ALA A 425 40.43 -5.39 -3.11
CA ALA A 425 41.11 -6.58 -2.61
C ALA A 425 40.97 -7.71 -3.63
N GLY A 426 42.10 -8.30 -4.02
CA GLY A 426 42.09 -9.69 -4.48
C GLY A 426 41.57 -10.63 -3.37
N ARG A 427 41.38 -11.91 -3.68
CA ARG A 427 40.74 -12.96 -2.84
C ARG A 427 41.27 -13.17 -1.40
N GLN A 428 42.14 -12.34 -0.83
CA GLN A 428 42.78 -12.58 0.47
C GLN A 428 42.15 -11.79 1.63
N HIS A 429 42.06 -12.49 2.77
CA HIS A 429 41.35 -12.24 4.04
C HIS A 429 41.68 -10.96 4.83
N ARG A 430 42.24 -9.91 4.23
CA ARG A 430 42.60 -8.70 4.99
C ARG A 430 41.44 -7.70 5.02
N ALA A 431 41.10 -7.23 6.21
CA ALA A 431 40.20 -6.09 6.40
C ALA A 431 40.69 -4.92 5.53
N GLN A 432 39.79 -4.35 4.74
CA GLN A 432 40.17 -3.27 3.82
C GLN A 432 40.00 -1.94 4.52
N ARG A 433 41.04 -1.11 4.47
CA ARG A 433 41.08 0.21 5.08
C ARG A 433 41.09 1.26 3.97
N ALA A 434 40.05 2.07 3.89
CA ALA A 434 40.02 3.30 3.12
C ALA A 434 40.21 4.47 4.07
N GLU A 435 40.91 5.51 3.63
CA GLU A 435 41.12 6.70 4.44
C GLU A 435 40.61 7.91 3.68
N LEU A 436 39.92 8.77 4.43
CA LEU A 436 39.28 9.98 3.98
C LEU A 436 39.88 11.13 4.76
N GLU A 437 40.50 12.07 4.08
CA GLU A 437 40.90 13.33 4.68
C GLU A 437 39.70 14.29 4.65
N LEU A 438 39.27 14.72 5.84
CA LEU A 438 38.12 15.60 6.08
C LEU A 438 38.64 16.87 6.77
N GLY A 439 39.40 17.67 6.04
CA GLY A 439 40.10 18.84 6.61
C GLY A 439 41.16 18.43 7.62
N ALA A 440 41.06 18.90 8.87
CA ALA A 440 41.98 18.54 9.95
C ALA A 440 41.73 17.14 10.56
N ALA A 441 40.66 16.45 10.15
CA ALA A 441 40.32 15.12 10.63
C ALA A 441 40.58 14.06 9.55
N ARG A 442 40.90 12.84 9.98
CA ARG A 442 41.05 11.67 9.11
C ARG A 442 40.00 10.64 9.47
N ALA A 443 39.09 10.31 8.56
CA ALA A 443 38.18 9.19 8.73
C ALA A 443 38.79 7.94 8.09
N ILE A 444 38.82 6.84 8.83
CA ILE A 444 39.30 5.54 8.38
C ILE A 444 38.07 4.64 8.27
N ILE A 445 37.71 4.23 7.06
CA ILE A 445 36.64 3.27 6.81
C ILE A 445 37.28 1.89 6.68
N GLU A 446 36.99 1.01 7.62
CA GLU A 446 37.42 -0.38 7.62
C GLU A 446 36.24 -1.29 7.24
N VAL A 447 36.38 -2.06 6.16
CA VAL A 447 35.39 -3.06 5.74
C VAL A 447 35.85 -4.44 6.20
N ARG A 448 35.01 -5.13 6.96
CA ARG A 448 35.23 -6.49 7.46
C ARG A 448 34.12 -7.43 6.95
N PRO A 449 34.40 -8.72 6.78
CA PRO A 449 33.34 -9.71 6.62
C PRO A 449 32.39 -9.66 7.83
N ALA A 450 31.08 -9.72 7.62
CA ALA A 450 30.12 -9.75 8.74
C ALA A 450 30.28 -11.02 9.60
N ASN A 451 30.74 -12.12 9.00
CA ASN A 451 31.05 -13.36 9.70
C ASN A 451 32.43 -13.90 9.25
N PRO A 452 33.48 -13.81 10.09
CA PRO A 452 34.84 -14.21 9.70
C PRO A 452 35.01 -15.73 9.49
N GLY A 453 34.01 -16.55 9.83
CA GLY A 453 34.01 -18.02 9.62
C GLY A 453 32.94 -18.55 8.66
N GLY A 454 32.10 -17.70 8.07
CA GLY A 454 31.00 -18.13 7.19
C GLY A 454 31.42 -18.33 5.73
N PRO A 455 30.80 -19.25 4.96
CA PRO A 455 31.07 -19.40 3.53
C PRO A 455 30.71 -18.12 2.77
N TYR A 456 31.74 -17.51 2.17
CA TYR A 456 31.69 -16.28 1.39
C TYR A 456 30.52 -16.27 0.42
N THR A 457 29.50 -15.45 0.70
CA THR A 457 28.70 -14.67 -0.28
C THR A 457 27.35 -14.21 0.27
N ARG A 458 26.79 -14.84 1.30
CA ARG A 458 25.44 -14.48 1.81
C ARG A 458 25.41 -13.55 3.02
N ASP A 459 26.46 -13.54 3.84
CA ASP A 459 26.38 -12.94 5.19
C ASP A 459 26.66 -11.43 5.24
N GLY A 460 27.03 -10.80 4.12
CA GLY A 460 27.26 -9.36 4.04
C GLY A 460 28.62 -8.87 4.56
N MET A 461 28.81 -7.55 4.58
CA MET A 461 30.03 -6.86 5.03
C MET A 461 29.69 -5.92 6.18
N ALA A 462 30.51 -5.91 7.23
CA ALA A 462 30.48 -4.92 8.30
C ALA A 462 31.39 -3.73 7.94
N LEU A 463 30.89 -2.51 8.10
CA LEU A 463 31.63 -1.26 7.90
C LEU A 463 31.91 -0.62 9.26
N LYS A 464 33.18 -0.47 9.62
CA LYS A 464 33.65 0.25 10.81
C LYS A 464 34.28 1.57 10.37
N VAL A 465 33.74 2.71 10.81
CA VAL A 465 34.33 4.02 10.53
C VAL A 465 35.00 4.54 11.80
N ILE A 466 36.30 4.82 11.72
CA ILE A 466 37.12 5.35 12.79
C ILE A 466 37.52 6.78 12.41
N LEU A 467 36.96 7.78 13.09
CA LEU A 467 37.40 9.17 12.96
C LEU A 467 38.63 9.39 13.85
N ALA A 468 39.81 9.46 13.22
CA ALA A 468 41.05 9.89 13.83
C ALA A 468 41.22 11.40 13.60
N ALA A 469 40.82 12.22 14.57
CA ALA A 469 41.24 13.61 14.63
C ALA A 469 42.48 13.70 15.53
N PRO A 470 43.60 14.33 15.12
CA PRO A 470 44.61 14.76 16.07
C PRO A 470 43.91 15.64 17.10
N ARG A 471 44.15 15.43 18.40
CA ARG A 471 43.47 16.10 19.53
C ARG A 471 43.02 17.51 19.15
N LEU A 472 41.76 17.64 18.75
CA LEU A 472 41.14 18.93 18.53
C LEU A 472 40.78 19.43 19.93
N GLU A 473 41.66 20.22 20.52
CA GLU A 473 41.35 20.96 21.75
C GLU A 473 40.25 22.02 21.53
N GLY A 474 39.68 22.12 20.32
CA GLY A 474 38.50 22.90 19.98
C GLY A 474 37.32 22.04 19.54
N ARG A 475 36.11 22.45 19.92
CA ARG A 475 34.82 21.84 19.52
C ARG A 475 34.80 21.56 18.01
N VAL A 476 34.59 20.29 17.63
CA VAL A 476 34.24 19.93 16.25
C VAL A 476 33.01 20.73 15.85
N LEU A 477 33.14 21.59 14.83
CA LEU A 477 32.03 22.40 14.35
C LEU A 477 30.91 21.46 13.88
N PRO A 478 29.65 21.63 14.35
CA PRO A 478 28.52 20.78 13.99
C PRO A 478 28.34 20.57 12.47
N ARG A 479 28.81 21.53 11.67
CA ARG A 479 28.84 21.46 10.21
C ARG A 479 29.65 20.28 9.67
N HIS A 480 30.86 20.03 10.19
CA HIS A 480 31.71 18.93 9.70
C HIS A 480 31.14 17.55 10.07
N LEU A 481 30.51 17.46 11.25
CA LEU A 481 29.80 16.24 11.66
C LEU A 481 28.58 15.99 10.78
N SER A 482 27.82 17.05 10.46
CA SER A 482 26.66 17.00 9.56
C SER A 482 27.05 16.63 8.13
N GLU A 483 28.15 17.18 7.60
CA GLU A 483 28.69 16.83 6.28
C GLU A 483 29.11 15.36 6.22
N THR A 484 29.76 14.85 7.28
CA THR A 484 30.17 13.45 7.39
C THR A 484 28.96 12.49 7.43
N VAL A 485 27.92 12.81 8.21
CA VAL A 485 26.67 12.03 8.26
C VAL A 485 25.88 12.14 6.95
N ARG A 486 25.89 13.31 6.30
CA ARG A 486 25.27 13.51 4.99
C ARG A 486 25.93 12.65 3.93
N ASP A 487 27.26 12.62 3.91
CA ASP A 487 28.02 11.80 2.96
C ASP A 487 27.87 10.30 3.25
N TRP A 488 27.75 9.90 4.52
CA TRP A 488 27.36 8.54 4.92
C TRP A 488 25.98 8.16 4.36
N ASN A 489 24.97 9.01 4.56
CA ASN A 489 23.61 8.73 4.09
C ASN A 489 23.50 8.73 2.57
N LEU A 490 24.23 9.63 1.89
CA LEU A 490 24.31 9.68 0.45
C LEU A 490 25.00 8.42 -0.11
N PHE A 491 26.03 7.94 0.58
CA PHE A 491 26.71 6.68 0.30
C PHE A 491 25.74 5.49 0.41
N CYS A 492 24.97 5.39 1.49
CA CYS A 492 23.95 4.33 1.69
C CYS A 492 22.80 4.42 0.66
N ARG A 493 22.35 5.61 0.28
CA ARG A 493 21.29 5.79 -0.73
C ARG A 493 21.74 5.45 -2.14
N VAL A 494 22.92 5.90 -2.57
CA VAL A 494 23.47 5.61 -3.90
C VAL A 494 23.76 4.10 -4.06
N ALA A 495 24.15 3.44 -2.97
CA ALA A 495 24.25 1.99 -2.90
C ALA A 495 22.91 1.28 -3.15
N SER A 496 21.83 1.77 -2.53
CA SER A 496 20.48 1.18 -2.63
C SER A 496 19.85 1.39 -4.02
N ASP A 497 19.94 2.60 -4.60
CA ASP A 497 19.22 2.94 -5.84
C ASP A 497 19.84 2.33 -7.11
N ARG A 498 21.13 1.96 -7.10
CA ARG A 498 21.80 1.36 -8.27
C ARG A 498 21.76 -0.16 -8.32
N LEU A 499 21.17 -0.83 -7.32
CA LEU A 499 21.08 -2.30 -7.26
C LEU A 499 19.80 -2.87 -7.88
N GLN A 500 18.75 -2.06 -8.14
CA GLN A 500 17.50 -2.57 -8.69
C GLN A 500 17.54 -2.97 -10.19
N PRO A 501 18.32 -2.36 -11.09
CA PRO A 501 18.32 -2.79 -12.50
C PRO A 501 19.11 -4.07 -12.79
N ALA A 502 19.96 -4.53 -11.87
CA ALA A 502 20.87 -5.67 -12.10
C ALA A 502 20.34 -7.02 -11.54
N MET A 503 19.09 -7.06 -11.07
CA MET A 503 18.42 -8.27 -10.57
C MET A 503 17.10 -8.55 -11.30
N ARG A 504 16.99 -8.14 -12.57
CA ARG A 504 15.97 -8.63 -13.51
C ARG A 504 16.60 -9.40 -14.64
#